data_AF-A0A3M1AFD5-F1
#
_entry.id   AF-A0A3M1AFD5-F1
#
_cell.length_a   1.000
_cell.length_b   1.000
_cell.length_c   1.000
_cell.angle_alpha   90.00
_cell.angle_beta   90.00
_cell.angle_gamma   90.00
#
_symmetry.space_group_name_H-M   'P 1'
#
loop_
_entity.id
_entity.type
_entity.pdbx_description
1 polymer ?
#
loop_
_entity_poly.entity_id
_entity_poly.type
_entity_poly.pdbx_seq_one_letter_code
_entity_poly.pdbx_strand_id
1 'polypeptide(L)'
;MQSHSHPTAKKALFPRLWPFAAFALLLVCLALSGPAFSGKNATLPDQARPGFEAIQARDMHAILSFLASDELEGRETTERGLKIAAKFLASQYALAGLSPAPGQTSMEQKFF
;
A
#
# COMPACT_ATOMS: atom_id res chain seq x y z
N MET A 1 22.57 -58.19 -45.30
CA MET A 1 23.94 -57.72 -45.55
C MET A 1 24.19 -56.57 -44.59
N GLN A 2 24.92 -56.85 -43.52
CA GLN A 2 25.49 -55.90 -42.54
C GLN A 2 24.48 -55.12 -41.67
N SER A 3 24.70 -54.81 -40.40
CA SER A 3 25.65 -55.20 -39.37
C SER A 3 25.17 -54.50 -38.10
N HIS A 4 25.24 -55.18 -36.97
CA HIS A 4 25.00 -54.65 -35.63
C HIS A 4 25.66 -53.30 -35.36
N SER A 5 25.00 -52.44 -34.58
CA SER A 5 25.54 -52.03 -33.27
C SER A 5 24.53 -51.15 -32.50
N HIS A 6 24.20 -51.61 -31.30
CA HIS A 6 23.52 -50.87 -30.26
C HIS A 6 24.54 -49.88 -29.66
N PRO A 7 24.33 -48.55 -29.69
CA PRO A 7 25.12 -47.66 -28.85
C PRO A 7 24.53 -47.67 -27.43
N THR A 8 25.31 -48.28 -26.56
CA THR A 8 25.23 -48.37 -25.11
C THR A 8 24.91 -47.05 -24.42
N ALA A 9 24.05 -47.15 -23.40
CA ALA A 9 23.81 -46.15 -22.37
C ALA A 9 25.13 -45.53 -21.85
N LYS A 10 25.34 -44.23 -22.15
CA LYS A 10 26.31 -43.42 -21.41
C LYS A 10 25.61 -42.89 -20.16
N LYS A 11 25.64 -43.69 -19.11
CA LYS A 11 25.25 -43.28 -17.76
C LYS A 11 26.15 -42.13 -17.31
N ALA A 12 25.49 -41.06 -16.88
CA ALA A 12 25.89 -40.06 -15.89
C ALA A 12 27.34 -39.59 -15.85
N LEU A 13 27.53 -38.29 -16.10
CA LEU A 13 28.39 -37.50 -15.23
C LEU A 13 27.87 -36.06 -15.17
N PHE A 14 26.64 -35.89 -14.67
CA PHE A 14 26.15 -34.59 -14.25
C PHE A 14 27.17 -33.99 -13.27
N PRO A 15 27.72 -32.79 -13.51
CA PRO A 15 28.76 -32.24 -12.65
C PRO A 15 28.14 -32.04 -11.27
N ARG A 16 28.63 -32.82 -10.31
CA ARG A 16 28.18 -32.95 -8.92
C ARG A 16 28.30 -31.64 -8.10
N LEU A 17 28.64 -30.53 -8.78
CA LEU A 17 28.91 -29.19 -8.28
C LEU A 17 27.98 -28.12 -8.89
N TRP A 18 27.13 -28.46 -9.86
CA TRP A 18 26.15 -27.55 -10.47
C TRP A 18 25.19 -26.87 -9.47
N PRO A 19 24.60 -27.56 -8.47
CA PRO A 19 23.75 -26.89 -7.49
C PRO A 19 24.51 -25.87 -6.64
N PHE A 20 25.80 -26.07 -6.36
CA PHE A 20 26.61 -25.10 -5.61
C PHE A 20 26.92 -23.85 -6.43
N ALA A 21 27.21 -23.99 -7.73
CA ALA A 21 27.44 -22.86 -8.62
C ALA A 21 26.15 -22.03 -8.86
N ALA A 22 25.00 -22.70 -9.02
CA ALA A 22 23.71 -22.02 -9.15
C ALA A 22 23.29 -21.30 -7.86
N PHE A 23 23.57 -21.90 -6.69
CA PHE A 23 23.30 -21.29 -5.39
C PHE A 23 24.23 -20.11 -5.09
N ALA A 24 25.51 -20.21 -5.47
CA ALA A 24 26.44 -19.09 -5.38
C ALA A 24 26.03 -17.92 -6.29
N LEU A 25 25.54 -18.19 -7.51
CA LEU A 25 25.04 -17.17 -8.43
C LEU A 25 23.75 -16.50 -7.90
N LEU A 26 22.85 -17.27 -7.29
CA LEU A 26 21.65 -16.76 -6.63
C LEU A 26 21.99 -15.87 -5.42
N LEU A 27 22.96 -16.26 -4.61
CA LEU A 27 23.43 -15.47 -3.46
C LEU A 27 24.14 -14.17 -3.89
N VAL A 28 24.87 -14.18 -5.00
CA VAL A 28 25.47 -12.96 -5.59
C VAL A 28 24.38 -12.01 -6.11
N CYS A 29 23.33 -12.53 -6.76
CA CYS A 29 22.18 -11.71 -7.17
C CYS A 29 21.41 -11.10 -5.99
N LEU A 30 21.27 -11.85 -4.88
CA LEU A 30 20.60 -11.35 -3.68
C LEU A 30 21.46 -10.29 -2.94
N ALA A 31 22.79 -10.40 -2.99
CA ALA A 31 23.71 -9.41 -2.42
C ALA A 31 23.85 -8.12 -3.26
N LEU A 32 23.55 -8.15 -4.56
CA LEU A 32 23.57 -6.96 -5.44
C LEU A 32 22.27 -6.16 -5.44
N SER A 33 21.15 -6.71 -4.97
CA SER A 33 19.92 -5.93 -4.72
C SER A 33 19.97 -5.32 -3.33
N GLY A 34 20.72 -4.22 -3.18
CA GLY A 34 20.52 -3.34 -2.03
C GLY A 34 19.09 -2.78 -2.01
N PRO A 35 18.51 -2.46 -0.84
CA PRO A 35 17.18 -1.84 -0.78
C PRO A 35 17.30 -0.42 -1.35
N ALA A 36 17.04 -0.27 -2.64
CA ALA A 36 16.95 1.03 -3.28
C ALA A 36 15.59 1.68 -2.97
N PHE A 37 15.22 1.77 -1.69
CA PHE A 37 14.20 2.73 -1.26
C PHE A 37 14.90 4.05 -0.94
N SER A 38 15.32 4.74 -2.00
CA SER A 38 15.73 6.15 -1.87
C SER A 38 14.45 6.99 -1.85
N GLY A 39 13.82 7.07 -0.68
CA GLY A 39 12.76 8.03 -0.44
C GLY A 39 13.38 9.42 -0.59
N LYS A 40 13.16 10.07 -1.73
CA LYS A 40 13.47 11.50 -1.85
C LYS A 40 12.61 12.23 -0.83
N ASN A 41 13.24 12.72 0.23
CA ASN A 41 12.59 13.63 1.16
C ASN A 41 12.25 14.90 0.37
N ALA A 42 10.99 15.03 -0.05
CA ALA A 42 10.52 16.21 -0.73
C ALA A 42 10.64 17.40 0.23
N THR A 43 11.33 18.45 -0.19
CA THR A 43 11.35 19.71 0.57
C THR A 43 9.93 20.26 0.64
N LEU A 44 9.42 20.43 1.86
CA LEU A 44 8.09 20.99 2.08
C LEU A 44 8.09 22.47 1.67
N PRO A 45 7.19 22.91 0.76
CA PRO A 45 7.02 24.32 0.44
C PRO A 45 6.60 25.12 1.68
N ASP A 46 7.12 26.34 1.85
CA ASP A 46 6.82 27.18 3.03
C ASP A 46 5.32 27.39 3.25
N GLN A 47 4.57 27.56 2.17
CA GLN A 47 3.10 27.68 2.18
C GLN A 47 2.37 26.46 2.78
N ALA A 48 2.96 25.27 2.74
CA ALA A 48 2.37 24.04 3.27
C ALA A 48 2.80 23.75 4.72
N ARG A 49 3.77 24.50 5.26
CA ARG A 49 4.32 24.29 6.61
C ARG A 49 3.28 24.39 7.73
N PRO A 50 2.37 25.39 7.75
CA PRO A 50 1.33 25.44 8.77
C PRO A 50 0.40 24.22 8.74
N GLY A 51 0.04 23.75 7.55
CA GLY A 51 -0.80 22.55 7.37
C GLY A 51 -0.08 21.28 7.83
N PHE A 52 1.23 21.18 7.57
CA PHE A 52 2.05 20.05 8.02
C PHE A 52 2.17 20.01 9.55
N GLU A 53 2.42 21.15 10.19
CA GLU A 53 2.53 21.26 11.65
C GLU A 53 1.19 21.00 12.36
N ALA A 54 0.06 21.26 11.68
CA ALA A 54 -1.28 20.97 12.19
C ALA A 54 -1.61 19.46 12.20
N ILE A 55 -0.90 18.61 11.45
CA ILE A 55 -1.15 17.16 11.42
C ILE A 55 -0.53 16.52 12.66
N GLN A 56 -1.36 16.07 13.60
CA GLN A 56 -0.91 15.43 14.83
C GLN A 56 -1.36 13.97 14.92
N ALA A 57 -0.45 13.10 15.36
CA ALA A 57 -0.71 11.66 15.49
C ALA A 57 -1.93 11.36 16.39
N ARG A 58 -2.10 12.14 17.47
CA ARG A 58 -3.25 11.99 18.39
C ARG A 58 -4.60 12.20 17.66
N ASP A 59 -4.66 13.20 16.77
CA ASP A 59 -5.89 13.61 16.10
C ASP A 59 -6.23 12.57 15.03
N MET A 60 -5.22 12.09 14.30
CA MET A 60 -5.35 10.97 13.36
C MET A 60 -5.83 9.70 14.06
N HIS A 61 -5.25 9.37 15.22
CA HIS A 61 -5.65 8.21 15.98
C HIS A 61 -7.11 8.30 16.42
N ALA A 62 -7.57 9.46 16.92
CA ALA A 62 -8.95 9.67 17.34
C ALA A 62 -9.94 9.50 16.16
N ILE A 63 -9.66 10.14 15.01
CA ILE A 63 -10.50 10.04 13.80
C ILE A 63 -10.56 8.59 13.31
N LEU A 64 -9.40 7.92 13.21
CA LEU A 64 -9.34 6.54 12.73
C LEU A 64 -10.03 5.56 13.69
N SER A 65 -9.89 5.76 15.00
CA SER A 65 -10.55 4.92 16.01
C SER A 65 -12.06 5.00 15.93
N PHE A 66 -12.63 6.20 15.76
CA PHE A 66 -14.07 6.34 15.56
C PHE A 66 -14.53 5.76 14.22
N LEU A 67 -13.79 5.99 13.14
CA LEU A 67 -14.14 5.40 11.85
C LEU A 67 -14.07 3.88 11.87
N ALA A 68 -13.21 3.28 12.69
CA ALA A 68 -13.08 1.84 12.83
C ALA A 68 -13.97 1.24 13.93
N SER A 69 -14.78 2.04 14.63
CA SER A 69 -15.60 1.54 15.72
C SER A 69 -16.81 0.75 15.23
N ASP A 70 -17.29 -0.13 16.11
CA ASP A 70 -18.48 -0.96 15.85
C ASP A 70 -19.75 -0.12 15.68
N GLU A 71 -19.75 1.14 16.11
CA GLU A 71 -20.93 2.03 16.06
C GLU A 71 -21.33 2.42 14.63
N LEU A 72 -20.42 2.21 13.69
CA LEU A 72 -20.73 2.39 12.28
C LEU A 72 -21.39 1.14 11.70
N GLU A 73 -21.35 -0.04 12.32
CA GLU A 73 -22.06 -1.26 11.89
C GLU A 73 -21.72 -1.76 10.46
N GLY A 74 -20.87 -1.06 9.70
CA GLY A 74 -20.59 -1.28 8.28
C GLY A 74 -20.55 0.03 7.48
N ARG A 75 -19.65 0.17 6.50
CA ARG A 75 -19.51 1.40 5.67
C ARG A 75 -19.79 1.13 4.20
N GLU A 76 -20.57 0.09 3.91
CA GLU A 76 -21.00 -0.19 2.55
C GLU A 76 -21.90 0.91 2.02
N THR A 77 -21.99 0.99 0.70
CA THR A 77 -22.75 2.06 0.05
C THR A 77 -24.22 1.95 0.43
N THR A 78 -24.87 3.09 0.72
CA THR A 78 -26.27 3.22 1.15
C THR A 78 -26.62 2.79 2.57
N GLU A 79 -25.67 2.19 3.30
CA GLU A 79 -25.92 1.74 4.68
C GLU A 79 -25.95 2.86 5.71
N ARG A 80 -26.47 2.54 6.91
CA ARG A 80 -26.58 3.47 8.04
C ARG A 80 -25.21 4.00 8.48
N GLY A 81 -24.22 3.13 8.58
CA GLY A 81 -22.88 3.53 9.01
C GLY A 81 -22.20 4.52 8.10
N LEU A 82 -22.35 4.37 6.78
CA LEU A 82 -21.82 5.35 5.83
C LEU A 82 -22.43 6.74 6.05
N LYS A 83 -23.74 6.82 6.34
CA LYS A 83 -24.42 8.10 6.65
C LYS A 83 -23.91 8.72 7.96
N ILE A 84 -23.63 7.90 8.97
CA ILE A 84 -23.06 8.38 10.24
C ILE A 84 -21.63 8.88 10.02
N ALA A 85 -20.80 8.14 9.29
CA ALA A 85 -19.44 8.53 8.95
C ALA A 85 -19.40 9.84 8.14
N ALA A 86 -20.30 10.00 7.16
CA ALA A 86 -20.41 11.22 6.37
C ALA A 86 -20.74 12.45 7.26
N LYS A 87 -21.71 12.31 8.18
CA LYS A 87 -22.06 13.36 9.14
C LYS A 87 -20.91 13.71 10.09
N PHE A 88 -20.20 12.69 10.58
CA PHE A 88 -19.02 12.88 11.41
C PHE A 88 -17.95 13.69 10.67
N LEU A 89 -17.60 13.31 9.43
CA LEU A 89 -16.64 14.07 8.64
C LEU A 89 -17.10 15.50 8.36
N ALA A 90 -18.39 15.70 8.05
CA ALA A 90 -18.94 17.04 7.89
C ALA A 90 -18.77 17.89 9.17
N SER A 91 -18.96 17.32 10.36
CA SER A 91 -18.69 18.02 11.62
C SER A 91 -17.20 18.31 11.83
N GLN A 92 -16.30 17.38 11.47
CA GLN A 92 -14.85 17.61 11.54
C GLN A 92 -14.42 18.76 10.61
N TYR A 93 -15.01 18.85 9.41
CA TYR A 93 -14.75 19.96 8.49
C TYR A 93 -15.28 21.29 9.01
N ALA A 94 -16.47 21.31 9.61
CA ALA A 94 -17.00 22.50 10.26
C ALA A 94 -16.12 22.98 11.41
N LEU A 95 -15.61 22.06 12.24
CA LEU A 95 -14.65 22.37 13.31
C LEU A 95 -13.32 22.91 12.77
N ALA A 96 -12.89 22.44 11.59
CA ALA A 96 -11.74 22.97 10.89
C ALA A 96 -11.99 24.33 10.19
N GLY A 97 -13.21 24.87 10.27
CA GLY A 97 -13.58 26.16 9.68
C GLY A 97 -13.75 26.13 8.16
N LEU A 98 -13.95 24.94 7.57
CA LEU A 98 -14.18 24.79 6.14
C LEU A 98 -15.61 25.16 5.77
N SER A 99 -15.77 25.80 4.61
CA SER A 99 -17.07 26.09 3.99
C SER A 99 -17.35 25.14 2.82
N PRO A 100 -18.62 24.81 2.53
CA PRO A 100 -18.97 23.99 1.40
C PRO A 100 -18.37 24.51 0.09
N ALA A 101 -18.09 23.60 -0.84
CA ALA A 101 -17.60 23.99 -2.15
C ALA A 101 -18.59 24.94 -2.85
N PRO A 102 -18.14 25.84 -3.74
CA PRO A 102 -19.03 26.74 -4.46
C PRO A 102 -20.17 25.99 -5.16
N GLY A 103 -21.41 26.41 -4.91
CA GLY A 103 -22.62 25.77 -5.46
C GLY A 103 -23.14 24.58 -4.66
N GLN A 104 -22.47 24.18 -3.57
CA GLN A 104 -22.95 23.16 -2.63
C GLN A 104 -23.53 23.84 -1.37
N THR A 105 -24.59 23.26 -0.82
CA THR A 105 -25.18 23.70 0.47
C THR A 105 -24.76 22.83 1.65
N SER A 106 -24.11 21.70 1.38
CA SER A 106 -23.67 20.72 2.37
C SER A 106 -22.25 20.25 2.07
N MET A 107 -21.56 19.79 3.11
CA MET A 107 -20.26 19.09 3.01
C MET A 107 -20.42 17.60 2.68
N GLU A 108 -21.63 17.07 2.79
CA GLU A 108 -21.93 15.67 2.53
C GLU A 108 -22.11 15.44 1.02
N GLN A 109 -21.59 14.32 0.51
CA GLN A 109 -21.90 13.88 -0.84
C GLN A 109 -23.37 13.45 -0.92
N LYS A 110 -24.13 14.05 -1.83
CA LYS A 110 -25.52 13.67 -2.07
C LYS A 110 -25.56 12.35 -2.86
N PHE A 111 -26.23 11.36 -2.29
CA PHE A 111 -26.54 10.09 -2.96
C PHE A 111 -28.02 10.11 -3.34
N PHE A 112 -28.29 10.38 -4.62
CA PHE A 112 -29.61 10.42 -5.27
C PHE A 112 -30.55 11.53 -4.76
#